data_AF-A0A1M5VZK2-F1
#
_entry.id   AF-A0A1M5VZK2-F1
#
_cell.length_a   1.000
_cell.length_b   1.000
_cell.length_c   1.000
_cell.angle_alpha   90.00
_cell.angle_beta   90.00
_cell.angle_gamma   90.00
#
_symmetry.space_group_name_H-M   'P 1'
#
loop_
_entity.id
_entity.type
_entity.pdbx_description
1 polymer ?
#
loop_
_entity_poly.entity_id
_entity_poly.type
_entity_poly.pdbx_seq_one_letter_code
_entity_poly.pdbx_strand_id
1 'polypeptide(L)'
;MKIYGVALLAGCFLLGKLTGYLLGTLINIDGDMGGVGFAMIYLIAANVFMEKNKLQRKQTKNGVLFWGAMYIPIVIAMAATQNVKAAWNGGWIAVLVGVLVSILGYLLVPLISQIGKKTDKLEF
;
A
#
# COMPACT_ATOMS: atom_id res chain seq x y z
N MET A 1 15.65 -19.65 4.05
CA MET A 1 14.60 -19.92 3.04
C MET A 1 13.70 -18.67 2.93
N LYS A 2 13.18 -18.35 1.74
CA LYS A 2 12.40 -17.10 1.47
C LYS A 2 11.12 -16.98 2.32
N ILE A 3 10.67 -18.08 2.92
CA ILE A 3 9.43 -18.23 3.70
C ILE A 3 9.34 -17.25 4.88
N TYR A 4 10.45 -16.93 5.55
CA TYR A 4 10.44 -16.01 6.69
C TYR A 4 9.96 -14.60 6.33
N GLY A 5 10.39 -14.08 5.17
CA GLY A 5 9.92 -12.77 4.70
C GLY A 5 8.46 -12.79 4.27
N VAL A 6 8.01 -13.90 3.66
CA VAL A 6 6.61 -14.08 3.27
C VAL A 6 5.70 -14.18 4.50
N ALA A 7 6.11 -14.93 5.53
CA ALA A 7 5.37 -15.05 6.79
C ALA A 7 5.23 -13.70 7.50
N LEU A 8 6.29 -12.87 7.50
CA LEU A 8 6.23 -11.52 8.04
C LEU A 8 5.24 -10.65 7.25
N LEU A 9 5.31 -10.66 5.92
CA LEU A 9 4.39 -9.95 5.03
C LEU A 9 2.92 -10.35 5.29
N ALA A 10 2.66 -11.66 5.35
CA ALA A 10 1.32 -12.19 5.60
C ALA A 10 0.81 -11.82 7.01
N GLY A 11 1.66 -11.90 8.03
CA GLY A 11 1.33 -11.49 9.39
C GLY A 11 0.97 -10.00 9.47
N CYS A 12 1.79 -9.11 8.90
CA CYS A 12 1.51 -7.68 8.85
C CYS A 12 0.23 -7.38 8.05
N PHE A 13 -0.01 -8.09 6.94
CA PHE A 13 -1.20 -7.94 6.13
C PHE A 13 -2.48 -8.34 6.87
N LEU A 14 -2.49 -9.50 7.54
CA LEU A 14 -3.64 -9.95 8.31
C LEU A 14 -3.95 -9.00 9.48
N LEU A 15 -2.93 -8.53 10.18
CA LEU A 15 -3.10 -7.54 11.25
C LEU A 15 -3.66 -6.22 10.71
N GLY A 16 -3.13 -5.73 9.58
CA GLY A 16 -3.63 -4.51 8.93
C GLY A 16 -5.08 -4.63 8.48
N LYS A 17 -5.45 -5.75 7.86
CA LYS A 17 -6.84 -6.05 7.46
C LYS A 17 -7.76 -6.12 8.68
N LEU A 18 -7.33 -6.76 9.76
CA LEU A 18 -8.08 -6.83 11.01
C LEU A 18 -8.34 -5.43 11.57
N THR A 19 -7.32 -4.58 11.64
CA THR A 19 -7.48 -3.21 12.14
C THR A 19 -8.32 -2.34 11.22
N GLY A 20 -8.18 -2.48 9.90
CA GLY A 20 -8.97 -1.74 8.91
C GLY A 20 -10.46 -2.10 8.97
N TYR A 21 -10.79 -3.37 9.19
CA TYR A 21 -12.17 -3.81 9.38
C TYR A 21 -12.73 -3.33 10.73
N LEU A 22 -11.95 -3.41 11.80
CA LEU A 22 -12.37 -2.95 13.12
C LEU A 22 -12.68 -1.44 13.13
N LEU A 23 -11.85 -0.63 12.45
CA LEU A 23 -12.11 0.80 12.25
C LEU A 23 -13.34 1.05 11.37
N GLY A 24 -13.52 0.26 10.30
CA GLY A 24 -14.71 0.29 9.45
C GLY A 24 -15.98 0.15 10.26
N THR A 25 -16.06 -0.91 11.07
CA THR A 25 -17.20 -1.17 11.97
C THR A 25 -17.40 -0.05 12.99
N LEU A 26 -16.32 0.49 13.58
CA LEU A 26 -16.42 1.55 14.59
C LEU A 26 -17.02 2.85 14.03
N ILE A 27 -16.72 3.16 12.77
CA ILE A 27 -17.21 4.34 12.05
C ILE A 27 -18.49 4.01 11.25
N ASN A 28 -19.04 2.80 11.42
CA ASN A 28 -20.27 2.34 10.76
C ASN A 28 -20.18 2.30 9.22
N ILE A 29 -18.99 2.00 8.68
CA ILE A 29 -18.78 1.76 7.25
C ILE A 29 -18.73 0.26 7.02
N ASP A 30 -19.54 -0.23 6.08
CA ASP A 30 -19.59 -1.63 5.67
C ASP A 30 -18.40 -1.96 4.75
N GLY A 31 -17.21 -2.10 5.35
CA GLY A 31 -16.00 -2.44 4.60
C GLY A 31 -14.68 -2.19 5.31
N ASP A 32 -13.60 -2.50 4.58
CA ASP A 32 -12.22 -2.28 5.01
C ASP A 32 -11.83 -0.80 4.85
N MET A 33 -11.51 -0.14 5.97
CA MET A 33 -10.93 1.21 5.94
C MET A 33 -9.40 1.14 5.94
N GLY A 34 -8.82 0.99 4.75
CA GLY A 34 -7.40 1.21 4.54
C GLY A 34 -6.48 0.18 5.22
N GLY A 35 -6.95 -1.06 5.40
CA GLY A 35 -6.20 -2.16 6.05
C GLY A 35 -4.83 -2.44 5.41
N VAL A 36 -4.69 -2.18 4.10
CA VAL A 36 -3.40 -2.26 3.40
C VAL A 36 -2.42 -1.19 3.89
N GLY A 37 -2.88 0.03 4.16
CA GLY A 37 -2.05 1.11 4.70
C GLY A 37 -1.57 0.79 6.13
N PHE A 38 -2.46 0.26 6.96
CA PHE A 38 -2.09 -0.23 8.30
C PHE A 38 -1.06 -1.37 8.22
N ALA A 39 -1.25 -2.30 7.29
CA ALA A 39 -0.28 -3.38 7.05
C ALA A 39 1.11 -2.83 6.67
N MET A 40 1.18 -1.77 5.85
CA MET A 40 2.45 -1.12 5.50
C MET A 40 3.13 -0.50 6.72
N ILE A 41 2.39 0.19 7.58
CA ILE A 41 2.93 0.77 8.82
C ILE A 41 3.46 -0.33 9.74
N TYR A 42 2.72 -1.43 9.92
CA TYR A 42 3.17 -2.58 10.70
C TYR A 42 4.43 -3.22 10.12
N LEU A 43 4.51 -3.35 8.80
CA LEU A 43 5.67 -3.90 8.11
C LEU A 43 6.91 -3.01 8.31
N ILE A 44 6.75 -1.68 8.21
CA ILE A 44 7.84 -0.72 8.47
C ILE A 44 8.28 -0.82 9.93
N ALA A 45 7.35 -0.79 10.87
CA ALA A 45 7.65 -0.89 12.30
C ALA A 45 8.37 -2.20 12.65
N ALA A 46 7.90 -3.32 12.11
CA ALA A 46 8.54 -4.63 12.29
C ALA A 46 9.96 -4.65 11.70
N ASN A 47 10.17 -4.05 10.52
CA ASN A 47 11.51 -3.96 9.92
C ASN A 47 12.47 -3.13 10.77
N VAL A 48 12.03 -1.95 11.23
CA VAL A 48 12.81 -1.07 12.11
C VAL A 48 13.16 -1.79 13.42
N PHE A 49 12.20 -2.51 14.02
CA PHE A 49 12.42 -3.28 15.23
C PHE A 49 13.45 -4.39 15.03
N MET A 50 13.34 -5.16 13.94
CA MET A 50 14.31 -6.22 13.63
C MET A 50 15.71 -5.66 13.35
N GLU A 51 15.81 -4.47 12.77
CA GLU A 51 17.08 -3.81 12.46
C GLU A 51 17.79 -3.36 13.74
N LYS A 52 17.06 -2.70 14.65
CA LYS A 52 17.59 -2.29 15.97
C LYS A 52 18.12 -3.47 16.80
N ASN A 53 17.46 -4.62 16.72
CA ASN A 53 17.84 -5.81 17.48
C ASN A 53 18.86 -6.72 16.77
N LYS A 54 19.41 -6.32 15.62
CA LYS A 54 20.29 -7.16 14.76
C LYS A 54 19.67 -8.52 14.38
N LEU A 55 18.35 -8.65 14.44
CA LEU A 55 17.58 -9.84 14.08
C LEU A 55 17.25 -9.90 12.57
N GLN A 56 17.67 -8.88 11.81
CA GLN A 56 17.55 -8.80 10.35
C GLN A 56 18.34 -9.90 9.66
N ARG A 57 17.71 -11.07 9.47
CA ARG A 57 18.27 -12.13 8.63
C ARG A 57 18.17 -11.73 7.16
N LYS A 58 19.25 -11.89 6.40
CA LYS A 58 19.25 -11.70 4.91
C LYS A 58 18.10 -12.44 4.22
N GLN A 59 17.68 -13.57 4.79
CA GLN A 59 16.58 -14.40 4.28
C GLN A 59 15.20 -13.73 4.38
N THR A 60 14.97 -12.86 5.37
CA THR A 60 13.71 -12.12 5.54
C THR A 60 13.57 -11.04 4.47
N LYS A 61 14.64 -10.26 4.21
CA LYS A 61 14.66 -9.26 3.13
C LYS A 61 14.41 -9.89 1.76
N ASN A 62 15.03 -11.04 1.50
CA ASN A 62 14.85 -11.78 0.24
C ASN A 62 13.40 -12.28 0.03
N GLY A 63 12.66 -12.57 1.10
CA GLY A 63 11.24 -12.97 0.99
C GLY A 63 10.33 -11.80 0.65
N VAL A 64 10.61 -10.60 1.19
CA VAL A 64 9.88 -9.37 0.85
C VAL A 64 10.15 -8.96 -0.60
N LEU A 65 11.42 -8.97 -1.01
CA LEU A 65 11.83 -8.68 -2.39
C LEU A 65 11.23 -9.68 -3.40
N PHE A 66 11.12 -10.94 -3.01
CA PHE A 66 10.46 -11.95 -3.84
C PHE A 66 8.99 -11.60 -4.15
N TRP A 67 8.24 -11.09 -3.17
CA TRP A 67 6.87 -10.61 -3.42
C TRP A 67 6.83 -9.33 -4.26
N GLY A 68 7.79 -8.41 -4.04
CA GLY A 68 7.94 -7.22 -4.90
C GLY A 68 8.19 -7.58 -6.37
N ALA A 69 8.95 -8.65 -6.64
CA ALA A 69 9.18 -9.14 -7.99
C ALA A 69 7.91 -9.73 -8.65
N MET A 70 6.94 -10.18 -7.85
CA MET A 70 5.63 -10.67 -8.34
C MET A 70 4.60 -9.54 -8.51
N TYR A 71 4.97 -8.27 -8.36
CA TYR A 71 4.03 -7.15 -8.43
C TYR A 71 3.27 -7.08 -9.76
N ILE A 72 3.97 -7.27 -10.89
CA ILE A 72 3.36 -7.17 -12.24
C ILE A 72 2.16 -8.12 -12.40
N PRO A 73 2.30 -9.45 -12.21
CA PRO A 73 1.17 -10.37 -12.36
C PRO A 73 0.04 -10.12 -11.35
N ILE A 74 0.34 -9.66 -10.13
CA ILE A 74 -0.67 -9.34 -9.12
C ILE A 74 -1.52 -8.14 -9.57
N VAL A 75 -0.89 -7.08 -10.08
CA VAL A 75 -1.59 -5.90 -10.59
C VAL A 75 -2.44 -6.27 -11.81
N ILE A 76 -1.93 -7.12 -12.70
CA ILE A 76 -2.69 -7.62 -13.84
C ILE A 76 -3.94 -8.37 -13.37
N ALA A 77 -3.82 -9.24 -12.37
CA ALA A 77 -4.96 -9.94 -11.79
C ALA A 77 -5.98 -8.98 -11.17
N MET A 78 -5.51 -7.97 -10.42
CA MET A 78 -6.38 -6.93 -9.84
C MET A 78 -7.09 -6.10 -10.91
N ALA A 79 -6.41 -5.77 -12.01
CA ALA A 79 -6.99 -5.07 -13.15
C ALA A 79 -8.05 -5.93 -13.87
N ALA A 80 -7.80 -7.23 -14.00
CA ALA A 80 -8.73 -8.17 -14.63
C ALA A 80 -10.04 -8.34 -13.84
N THR A 81 -10.03 -8.13 -12.51
CA THR A 81 -11.25 -8.15 -11.70
C THR A 81 -12.12 -6.90 -11.81
N GLN A 82 -11.64 -5.84 -12.47
CA GLN A 82 -12.39 -4.58 -12.59
C GLN A 82 -13.53 -4.69 -13.60
N ASN A 83 -14.69 -4.12 -13.29
CA ASN A 83 -15.87 -4.16 -14.14
C ASN A 83 -15.88 -3.01 -15.17
N VAL A 84 -15.21 -3.24 -16.31
CA VAL A 84 -15.10 -2.25 -17.40
C VAL A 84 -16.46 -1.93 -18.02
N LYS A 85 -17.38 -2.90 -18.08
CA LYS A 85 -18.72 -2.71 -18.65
C LYS A 85 -19.55 -1.73 -17.82
N ALA A 86 -19.50 -1.85 -16.49
CA ALA A 86 -20.14 -0.91 -15.60
C ALA A 86 -19.54 0.50 -15.73
N ALA A 87 -18.21 0.60 -15.85
CA ALA A 87 -17.53 1.88 -16.06
C ALA A 87 -17.96 2.57 -17.37
N TRP A 88 -18.08 1.81 -18.46
CA TRP A 88 -18.53 2.33 -19.77
C TRP A 88 -19.99 2.78 -19.73
N ASN A 89 -20.86 2.00 -19.09
CA ASN A 89 -22.28 2.34 -18.93
C ASN A 89 -22.51 3.58 -18.06
N GLY A 90 -21.54 3.98 -17.24
CA GLY A 90 -21.56 5.25 -16.50
C GLY A 90 -21.48 6.50 -17.39
N GLY A 91 -21.27 6.34 -18.70
CA GLY A 91 -21.23 7.41 -19.68
C GLY A 91 -19.98 8.29 -19.59
N TRP A 92 -19.93 9.34 -20.44
CA TRP A 92 -18.78 10.25 -20.53
C TRP A 92 -18.47 10.99 -19.22
N ILE A 93 -19.46 11.20 -18.36
CA ILE A 93 -19.28 11.87 -17.07
C ILE A 93 -18.35 11.06 -16.15
N ALA A 94 -18.48 9.73 -16.14
CA ALA A 94 -17.61 8.88 -15.31
C ALA A 94 -16.14 9.02 -15.71
N VAL A 95 -15.86 9.11 -17.02
CA VAL A 95 -14.50 9.30 -17.54
C VAL A 95 -13.97 10.68 -17.17
N LEU A 96 -14.76 11.74 -17.37
CA LEU A 96 -14.36 13.12 -17.03
C LEU A 96 -14.05 13.26 -15.54
N VAL A 97 -14.90 12.74 -14.66
CA VAL A 97 -14.69 12.77 -13.21
C VAL A 97 -13.45 11.97 -12.83
N GLY A 98 -13.26 10.77 -13.38
CA GLY A 98 -12.08 9.94 -13.12
C GLY A 98 -10.78 10.65 -13.49
N VAL A 99 -10.74 11.30 -14.66
CA VAL A 99 -9.58 12.07 -15.11
C VAL A 99 -9.36 13.30 -14.22
N LEU A 100 -10.40 14.09 -13.95
CA LEU A 100 -10.29 15.30 -13.13
C LEU A 100 -9.81 15.00 -11.71
N VAL A 101 -10.41 14.01 -11.03
CA VAL A 101 -10.02 13.61 -9.67
C VAL A 101 -8.59 13.09 -9.65
N SER A 102 -8.18 12.34 -10.69
CA SER A 102 -6.81 11.85 -10.82
C SER A 102 -5.80 13.00 -10.96
N ILE A 103 -6.08 13.97 -11.85
CA ILE A 103 -5.24 15.17 -12.02
C ILE A 103 -5.15 15.97 -10.73
N LEU A 104 -6.28 16.19 -10.05
CA LEU A 104 -6.29 16.87 -8.75
C LEU A 104 -5.44 16.13 -7.73
N GLY A 105 -5.55 14.79 -7.64
CA GLY A 105 -4.70 13.97 -6.79
C GLY A 105 -3.21 14.17 -7.07
N TYR A 106 -2.80 14.21 -8.35
CA TYR A 106 -1.42 14.49 -8.75
C TYR A 106 -0.97 15.91 -8.37
N LEU A 107 -1.84 16.90 -8.47
CA LEU A 107 -1.54 18.29 -8.06
C LEU A 107 -1.39 18.44 -6.54
N LEU A 108 -2.01 17.56 -5.75
CA LEU A 108 -1.80 17.52 -4.29
C LEU A 108 -0.43 16.94 -3.90
N VAL A 109 0.19 16.09 -4.73
CA VAL A 109 1.52 15.51 -4.43
C VAL A 109 2.59 16.59 -4.18
N PRO A 110 2.81 17.59 -5.06
CA PRO A 110 3.81 18.63 -4.79
C PRO A 110 3.44 19.48 -3.57
N LEU A 111 2.16 19.69 -3.28
CA LEU A 111 1.70 20.43 -2.09
C LEU A 111 2.08 19.67 -0.80
N ILE A 112 1.77 18.37 -0.74
CA ILE A 112 2.07 17.52 0.42
C ILE A 112 3.58 17.30 0.55
N SER A 113 4.31 17.18 -0.56
CA SER A 113 5.77 16.95 -0.56
C SER A 113 6.58 18.08 0.09
N GLN A 114 6.00 19.27 0.25
CA GLN A 114 6.63 20.39 0.95
C GLN A 114 6.58 20.21 2.47
N ILE A 115 5.63 19.41 2.98
CA ILE A 115 5.49 19.10 4.39
C ILE A 115 6.60 18.12 4.77
N GLY A 116 7.64 18.63 5.43
CA GLY A 116 8.77 17.82 5.91
C GLY A 116 10.05 17.91 5.08
N LYS A 117 10.17 18.85 4.14
CA LYS A 117 11.47 19.19 3.52
C LYS A 117 12.44 19.69 4.61
N LYS A 118 13.24 18.78 5.18
CA LYS A 118 14.56 19.15 5.69
C LYS A 118 15.43 19.39 4.45
N THR A 119 16.06 20.56 4.41
CA THR A 119 17.13 20.89 3.48
C THR A 119 18.23 19.84 3.59
N ASP A 120 18.19 18.80 2.76
CA ASP A 120 19.38 18.02 2.47
C ASP A 120 20.30 18.94 1.66
N LYS A 121 21.28 19.52 2.34
CA LYS A 121 22.48 20.01 1.68
C LYS A 121 23.12 18.79 1.04
N LEU A 122 22.92 18.66 -0.27
CA LEU A 122 23.65 17.74 -1.12
C LEU A 122 25.12 18.15 -1.08
N GLU A 123 25.89 17.54 -0.18
CA GLU A 123 27.34 17.44 -0.35
C GLU A 123 27.57 16.33 -1.37
N PHE A 124 27.90 16.76 -2.60
CA PHE A 124 28.52 15.93 -3.63
C PHE A 124 29.99 15.68 -3.29
#